data_AF-A0A920AT56-F1
#
_entry.id   AF-A0A920AT56-F1
#
_cell.length_a   1.000
_cell.length_b   1.000
_cell.length_c   1.000
_cell.angle_alpha   90.00
_cell.angle_beta   90.00
_cell.angle_gamma   90.00
#
_symmetry.space_group_name_H-M   'P 1'
#
loop_
_entity.id
_entity.type
_entity.pdbx_description
1 polymer ?
#
loop_
_entity_poly.entity_id
_entity_poly.type
_entity_poly.pdbx_seq_one_letter_code
_entity_poly.pdbx_strand_id
1 'polypeptide(L)' 'MEYTMSNRKVWINGKLVPESEAVVPIYDSALMFGDMVFEMTRSFNKQHFLLEEPYRQTN' A
#
# COMPACT_ATOMS: atom_id res chain seq x y z
N MET A 1 18.97 -8.61 21.50
CA MET A 1 18.35 -7.41 20.91
C MET A 1 17.06 -7.86 20.25
N GLU A 2 15.93 -7.45 20.80
CA GLU A 2 14.61 -7.82 20.29
C GLU A 2 14.37 -7.00 19.02
N TYR A 3 14.34 -7.67 17.87
CA TYR A 3 13.96 -7.05 16.61
C TYR A 3 12.44 -6.89 16.64
N THR A 4 11.95 -5.72 17.04
CA THR A 4 10.55 -5.35 16.81
C THR A 4 10.35 -5.28 15.29
N MET A 5 9.90 -6.38 14.68
CA MET A 5 9.26 -6.33 13.37
C MET A 5 8.19 -5.24 13.46
N SER A 6 8.29 -4.22 12.62
CA SER A 6 7.29 -3.16 12.62
C SER A 6 5.92 -3.82 12.44
N ASN A 7 4.95 -3.49 13.29
CA ASN A 7 3.59 -4.07 13.29
C ASN A 7 2.75 -3.56 12.09
N ARG A 8 3.37 -3.45 10.91
CA ARG A 8 2.75 -2.99 9.67
C ARG A 8 1.78 -4.06 9.20
N LYS A 9 0.58 -3.61 8.87
CA LYS A 9 -0.46 -4.44 8.27
C LYS A 9 -0.68 -3.97 6.84
N VAL A 10 -0.94 -4.92 5.96
CA VAL A 10 -1.24 -4.69 4.56
C VAL A 10 -2.68 -5.10 4.31
N TRP A 11 -3.43 -4.27 3.59
CA TRP A 11 -4.76 -4.63 3.11
C TRP A 11 -4.63 -5.35 1.77
N ILE A 12 -4.95 -6.64 1.72
CA ILE A 12 -4.90 -7.44 0.49
C ILE A 12 -6.13 -8.35 0.42
N ASN A 13 -6.80 -8.39 -0.73
CA ASN A 13 -7.97 -9.24 -0.99
C ASN A 13 -9.06 -9.18 0.11
N GLY A 14 -9.33 -7.97 0.61
CA GLY A 14 -10.38 -7.72 1.61
C GLY A 14 -9.99 -8.05 3.06
N LYS A 15 -8.71 -8.30 3.35
CA LYS A 15 -8.22 -8.68 4.69
C LYS A 15 -6.99 -7.84 5.10
N LEU A 16 -6.90 -7.53 6.39
CA LEU A 16 -5.68 -7.00 7.02
C LEU A 16 -4.76 -8.17 7.40
N VAL A 17 -3.63 -8.28 6.73
CA VAL A 17 -2.60 -9.31 7.01
C VAL A 17 -1.32 -8.65 7.55
N PRO A 18 -0.51 -9.36 8.35
CA PRO A 18 0.85 -8.93 8.68
C PRO A 18 1.68 -8.71 7.41
N GLU A 19 2.61 -7.77 7.43
CA GLU A 19 3.51 -7.51 6.29
C GLU A 19 4.26 -8.77 5.81
N SER A 20 4.66 -9.65 6.72
CA SER A 20 5.33 -10.92 6.38
C SER A 20 4.47 -11.89 5.56
N GLU A 21 3.15 -11.75 5.60
CA GLU A 21 2.19 -12.59 4.89
C GLU A 21 1.63 -11.91 3.62
N ALA A 22 1.97 -10.64 3.39
CA ALA A 22 1.52 -9.87 2.24
C ALA A 22 2.30 -10.24 0.97
N VAL A 23 1.98 -11.40 0.39
CA VAL A 23 2.69 -11.97 -0.77
C VAL A 23 1.87 -11.92 -2.06
N VAL A 24 2.56 -11.77 -3.19
CA VAL A 24 2.00 -11.89 -4.55
C VAL A 24 2.74 -12.98 -5.34
N PRO A 25 2.09 -13.71 -6.25
CA PRO A 25 2.76 -14.71 -7.09
C PRO A 25 3.82 -14.09 -8.00
N ILE A 26 4.94 -14.80 -8.22
CA ILE A 26 5.98 -14.34 -9.15
C ILE A 26 5.51 -14.25 -10.61
N TYR A 27 4.49 -15.03 -10.96
CA TYR A 27 3.88 -15.06 -12.29
C TYR A 27 2.64 -14.17 -12.40
N ASP A 28 2.42 -13.27 -11.45
CA ASP A 28 1.31 -12.30 -11.54
C ASP A 28 1.47 -11.45 -12.81
N SER A 29 0.41 -11.32 -13.59
CA SER A 29 0.45 -10.61 -14.88
C SER A 29 0.77 -9.13 -14.73
N ALA A 30 0.33 -8.49 -13.64
CA ALA A 30 0.65 -7.09 -13.36
C ALA A 30 2.15 -6.92 -13.12
N LEU A 31 2.80 -7.90 -12.48
CA LEU A 31 4.25 -7.92 -12.30
C LEU A 31 5.00 -8.27 -13.59
N MET A 32 4.54 -9.29 -14.32
CA MET A 32 5.21 -9.80 -15.53
C MET A 32 5.13 -8.85 -16.71
N PHE A 33 4.01 -8.14 -16.87
CA PHE A 33 3.76 -7.26 -18.01
C PHE A 33 3.73 -5.77 -17.62
N GLY A 34 3.82 -5.45 -16.32
CA GLY A 34 3.83 -4.07 -15.84
C GLY A 34 2.47 -3.38 -15.89
N ASP A 35 1.38 -4.13 -16.05
CA ASP A 35 0.01 -3.59 -16.04
C ASP A 35 -0.46 -3.35 -14.60
N MET A 36 0.09 -2.32 -13.96
CA MET A 36 -0.24 -1.94 -12.58
C MET A 36 -0.44 -0.43 -12.45
N VAL A 37 -1.34 -0.04 -11.55
CA VAL A 37 -1.54 1.35 -11.12
C VAL A 37 -1.27 1.43 -9.63
N PHE A 38 -0.48 2.41 -9.21
CA PHE A 38 -0.18 2.67 -7.80
C PHE A 38 -0.51 4.11 -7.44
N GLU A 39 -0.82 4.34 -6.16
CA GLU A 39 -1.09 5.64 -5.57
C GLU A 39 -0.36 5.76 -4.23
N MET A 40 0.07 6.97 -3.85
CA MET A 40 0.82 7.20 -2.61
C MET A 40 0.26 8.41 -1.86
N THR A 41 -0.56 8.15 -0.85
CA THR A 41 -1.12 9.21 0.01
C THR A 41 -0.34 9.34 1.32
N ARG A 42 0.09 10.56 1.64
CA ARG A 42 0.68 10.85 2.95
C ARG A 42 -0.39 11.20 3.98
N SER A 43 -0.24 10.71 5.21
CA SER A 43 -1.09 11.09 6.35
C SER A 43 -0.33 11.98 7.32
N PHE A 44 -1.01 12.97 7.88
CA PHE A 44 -0.52 13.83 8.97
C PHE A 44 -1.49 13.72 10.14
N ASN A 45 -0.97 13.49 11.35
CA ASN A 45 -1.81 13.37 12.56
C ASN A 45 -2.99 12.39 12.41
N LYS A 46 -2.75 11.23 11.78
CA LYS A 46 -3.78 10.20 11.50
C LYS A 46 -4.90 10.65 10.53
N GLN A 47 -4.73 11.78 9.87
CA GLN A 47 -5.61 12.25 8.79
C GLN A 47 -4.89 12.09 7.46
N HIS A 48 -5.55 11.42 6.51
CA HIS A 48 -5.02 11.29 5.15
C HIS A 48 -5.18 12.62 4.41
N PHE A 49 -4.13 13.05 3.72
CA PHE A 49 -4.15 14.28 2.94
C PHE A 49 -4.90 14.06 1.61
N LEU A 50 -5.93 14.88 1.34
CA LEU A 50 -6.66 14.95 0.06
C LEU A 50 -7.23 13.60 -0.46
N LEU A 51 -7.81 12.76 0.41
CA LEU A 51 -8.46 11.50 0.00
C LEU A 51 -9.58 11.70 -1.04
N GLU A 52 -10.33 12.80 -0.95
CA GLU A 52 -11.48 13.07 -1.82
C GLU A 52 -11.08 13.72 -3.15
N GLU A 53 -9.87 14.29 -3.25
CA GLU A 53 -9.38 14.97 -4.45
C GLU A 53 -7.99 14.47 -4.87
N PRO A 54 -7.85 13.19 -5.29
CA PRO A 54 -6.56 12.62 -5.67
C PRO A 54 -5.92 13.29 -6.90
N TYR A 55 -6.70 14.02 -7.72
CA TYR A 55 -6.25 14.63 -8.97
C TYR A 55 -5.97 16.13 -8.91
N ARG A 56 -5.96 16.75 -7.72
CA ARG A 56 -5.68 18.18 -7.60
C ARG A 56 -4.19 18.46 -7.85
N GLN A 57 -3.83 18.58 -9.12
CA GLN A 57 -2.57 19.18 -9.54
C GLN A 57 -2.62 20.65 -9.10
N THR A 58 -1.89 20.98 -8.04
CA THR A 58 -1.66 22.37 -7.65
C THR A 58 -0.91 23.05 -8.79
N ASN A 59 -1.60 23.92 -9.54
CA ASN A 59 -0.97 24.97 -10.35
C ASN A 59 -0.33 26.01 -9.45
#